data_AF-A0A2D9T6P4-F1
#
_entry.id   AF-A0A2D9T6P4-F1
#
_cell.length_a   1.000
_cell.length_b   1.000
_cell.length_c   1.000
_cell.angle_alpha   90.00
_cell.angle_beta   90.00
_cell.angle_gamma   90.00
#
_symmetry.space_group_name_H-M   'P 1'
#
loop_
_entity.id
_entity.type
_entity.pdbx_description
1 polymer ?
#
loop_
_entity_poly.entity_id
_entity_poly.type
_entity_poly.pdbx_seq_one_letter_code
_entity_poly.pdbx_strand_id
1 'polypeptide(L)'
;MSEPSASAATSAARPSGTNGRVVAVGLVLFLLAGVTFALGMWWWGRDPRGPIQTIGGIDADHCVVVRLGFEERSYTHVGVWRADDVMVWSEALFGVQDDPGLVAAGDLVLVLVTEARGNPALHAFDRRTGEFRWKVEQREPLSADPLRPGDGVVTFVDADGSGRVIDLSDGSVRETLPAVPPPEPEPNPIRVGEDEVCRAGRCRAVTGLRGADAAGDVVWVHTETDLAALGGSDLEPIEASPEFVGGLRDE
;
A
#
# COMPACT_ATOMS: atom_id res chain seq x y z
N MET A 1 44.21 -93.04 0.27
CA MET A 1 44.33 -92.18 -0.91
C MET A 1 43.06 -91.35 -0.93
N SER A 2 43.10 -90.20 -0.26
CA SER A 2 41.92 -89.36 -0.02
C SER A 2 42.29 -87.94 -0.40
N GLU A 3 41.71 -87.45 -1.50
CA GLU A 3 41.91 -86.11 -2.01
C GLU A 3 41.27 -85.06 -1.10
N PRO A 4 41.94 -83.91 -0.84
CA PRO A 4 41.30 -82.79 -0.21
C PRO A 4 40.49 -81.99 -1.25
N SER A 5 39.19 -81.84 -0.95
CA SER A 5 38.25 -81.02 -1.71
C SER A 5 38.60 -79.53 -1.54
N ALA A 6 38.98 -78.87 -2.64
CA ALA A 6 39.29 -77.45 -2.67
C ALA A 6 38.00 -76.61 -2.67
N SER A 7 37.71 -75.97 -1.55
CA SER A 7 36.63 -75.00 -1.40
C SER A 7 36.96 -73.72 -2.16
N ALA A 8 36.20 -73.43 -3.23
CA ALA A 8 36.31 -72.19 -3.99
C ALA A 8 35.75 -71.02 -3.16
N ALA A 9 36.65 -70.26 -2.54
CA ALA A 9 36.30 -69.02 -1.88
C ALA A 9 35.93 -67.96 -2.94
N THR A 10 34.63 -67.72 -3.12
CA THR A 10 34.12 -66.60 -3.91
C THR A 10 34.60 -65.30 -3.28
N SER A 11 35.61 -64.68 -3.91
CA SER A 11 36.12 -63.37 -3.56
C SER A 11 35.02 -62.33 -3.83
N ALA A 12 34.32 -61.93 -2.77
CA ALA A 12 33.35 -60.83 -2.84
C ALA A 12 34.11 -59.55 -3.21
N ALA A 13 33.84 -59.01 -4.40
CA ALA A 13 34.43 -57.77 -4.87
C ALA A 13 34.17 -56.65 -3.84
N ARG A 14 35.24 -56.03 -3.34
CA ARG A 14 35.13 -54.88 -2.45
C ARG A 14 34.46 -53.75 -3.23
N PRO A 15 33.36 -53.16 -2.73
CA PRO A 15 32.78 -51.99 -3.37
C PRO A 15 33.84 -50.89 -3.41
N SER A 16 34.05 -50.32 -4.60
CA SER A 16 34.94 -49.18 -4.78
C SER A 16 34.44 -48.03 -3.90
N GLY A 17 35.23 -47.65 -2.89
CA GLY A 17 34.88 -46.57 -1.98
C GLY A 17 34.68 -45.28 -2.78
N THR A 18 33.48 -44.73 -2.72
CA THR A 18 33.18 -43.42 -3.32
C THR A 18 34.14 -42.39 -2.72
N ASN A 19 34.84 -41.64 -3.56
CA ASN A 19 35.77 -40.60 -3.11
C ASN A 19 35.03 -39.57 -2.26
N GLY A 20 35.31 -39.52 -0.96
CA GLY A 20 34.64 -38.59 -0.02
C GLY A 20 34.72 -37.12 -0.43
N ARG A 21 35.73 -36.74 -1.24
CA ARG A 21 35.83 -35.40 -1.84
C ARG A 21 34.69 -35.07 -2.80
N VAL A 22 34.26 -36.03 -3.62
CA VAL A 22 33.15 -35.82 -4.57
C VAL A 22 31.84 -35.62 -3.80
N VAL A 23 31.63 -36.41 -2.74
CA VAL A 23 30.47 -36.26 -1.85
C VAL A 23 30.47 -34.90 -1.17
N ALA A 24 31.61 -34.46 -0.63
CA ALA A 24 31.74 -33.17 0.02
C ALA A 24 31.47 -32.00 -0.94
N VAL A 25 32.03 -32.03 -2.15
CA VAL A 25 31.78 -31.02 -3.18
C VAL A 25 30.30 -30.99 -3.58
N GLY A 26 29.69 -32.15 -3.79
CA GLY A 26 28.25 -32.25 -4.09
C GLY A 26 27.37 -31.65 -2.99
N LEU A 27 27.69 -31.92 -1.73
CA LEU A 27 26.95 -31.36 -0.58
C LEU A 27 27.07 -29.83 -0.52
N VAL A 28 28.26 -29.27 -0.73
CA VAL A 28 28.47 -27.82 -0.72
C VAL A 28 27.68 -27.15 -1.85
N LEU A 29 27.71 -27.70 -3.07
CA LEU A 29 26.95 -27.17 -4.20
C LEU A 29 25.44 -27.24 -3.94
N PHE A 30 24.96 -28.33 -3.34
CA PHE A 30 23.55 -28.48 -2.96
C PHE A 30 23.13 -27.41 -1.94
N LEU A 31 23.94 -27.16 -0.91
CA LEU A 31 23.67 -26.12 0.09
C LEU A 31 23.65 -24.72 -0.52
N LEU A 32 24.62 -24.41 -1.40
CA LEU A 32 24.66 -23.12 -2.10
C LEU A 32 23.43 -22.91 -2.99
N ALA A 33 23.01 -23.95 -3.72
CA ALA A 33 21.79 -23.89 -4.52
C ALA A 33 20.55 -23.67 -3.65
N GLY A 34 20.46 -24.36 -2.51
CA GLY A 34 19.37 -24.18 -1.55
C GLY A 34 19.29 -22.77 -0.98
N VAL A 35 20.43 -22.18 -0.58
CA VAL A 35 20.49 -20.80 -0.08
C VAL A 35 20.13 -19.80 -1.18
N THR A 36 20.66 -19.98 -2.39
CA THR A 36 20.37 -19.10 -3.53
C THR A 36 18.88 -19.12 -3.87
N PHE A 37 18.28 -20.31 -3.88
CA PHE A 37 16.84 -20.48 -4.11
C PHE A 37 16.00 -19.81 -3.01
N ALA A 38 16.37 -19.98 -1.74
CA ALA A 38 15.66 -19.35 -0.62
C ALA A 38 15.76 -17.81 -0.69
N LEU A 39 16.92 -17.26 -1.04
CA LEU A 39 17.11 -15.82 -1.24
C LEU A 39 16.31 -15.29 -2.44
N GLY A 40 16.26 -16.04 -3.53
CA GLY A 40 15.43 -15.69 -4.70
C GLY A 40 13.95 -15.66 -4.35
N MET A 41 13.45 -16.69 -3.64
CA MET A 41 12.08 -16.73 -3.13
C MET A 41 11.77 -15.56 -2.20
N TRP A 42 12.70 -15.21 -1.32
CA TRP A 42 12.56 -14.07 -0.42
C TRP A 42 12.48 -12.74 -1.17
N TRP A 43 13.27 -12.57 -2.23
CA TRP A 43 13.25 -11.35 -3.04
C TRP A 43 11.94 -11.23 -3.85
N TRP A 44 11.45 -12.32 -4.45
CA TRP A 44 10.19 -12.32 -5.19
C TRP A 44 8.93 -12.25 -4.31
N GLY A 45 9.06 -12.63 -3.04
CA GLY A 45 7.97 -12.58 -2.07
C GLY A 45 7.85 -11.25 -1.32
N ARG A 46 8.73 -10.27 -1.59
CA ARG A 46 8.68 -8.96 -0.93
C ARG A 46 7.62 -8.03 -1.47
N ASP A 47 7.24 -8.20 -2.73
CA ASP A 47 6.26 -7.32 -3.34
C ASP A 47 4.87 -7.72 -2.84
N PRO A 48 4.15 -6.82 -2.15
CA PRO A 48 2.78 -7.10 -1.74
C PRO A 48 1.93 -7.32 -2.99
N ARG A 49 1.22 -8.46 -3.05
CA ARG A 49 0.34 -8.83 -4.19
C ARG A 49 -1.14 -8.82 -3.87
N GLY A 50 -1.54 -8.37 -2.67
CA GLY A 50 -2.96 -8.29 -2.31
C GLY A 50 -3.66 -7.10 -2.99
N PRO A 51 -4.99 -7.07 -3.01
CA PRO A 51 -5.75 -6.04 -3.72
C PRO A 51 -5.42 -4.63 -3.22
N ILE A 52 -5.38 -3.68 -4.16
CA ILE A 52 -5.28 -2.25 -3.85
C ILE A 52 -6.53 -1.82 -3.09
N GLN A 53 -6.33 -1.11 -1.98
CA GLN A 53 -7.38 -0.54 -1.14
C GLN A 53 -7.63 0.93 -1.52
N THR A 54 -6.56 1.70 -1.69
CA THR A 54 -6.62 3.11 -2.09
C THR A 54 -5.32 3.55 -2.74
N ILE A 55 -5.40 4.59 -3.57
CA ILE A 55 -4.27 5.21 -4.27
C ILE A 55 -4.37 6.72 -4.07
N GLY A 56 -3.23 7.36 -3.78
CA GLY A 56 -3.11 8.82 -3.71
C GLY A 56 -2.04 9.29 -4.68
N GLY A 57 -2.35 10.27 -5.53
CA GLY A 57 -1.35 10.89 -6.39
C GLY A 57 -0.31 11.66 -5.59
N ILE A 58 0.97 11.56 -5.99
CA ILE A 58 2.03 12.44 -5.48
C ILE A 58 2.37 13.47 -6.55
N ASP A 59 2.73 12.99 -7.73
CA ASP A 59 3.14 13.75 -8.89
C ASP A 59 2.90 12.91 -10.17
N ALA A 60 3.38 13.39 -11.32
CA ALA A 60 3.17 12.73 -12.60
C ALA A 60 3.85 11.35 -12.72
N ASP A 61 4.90 11.10 -11.93
CA ASP A 61 5.68 9.89 -12.01
C ASP A 61 5.46 8.97 -10.81
N HIS A 62 4.82 9.44 -9.73
CA HIS A 62 4.70 8.72 -8.47
C HIS A 62 3.29 8.74 -7.89
N CYS A 63 2.91 7.62 -7.30
CA CYS A 63 1.71 7.50 -6.49
C CYS A 63 2.01 6.76 -5.18
N VAL A 64 1.22 7.05 -4.16
CA VAL A 64 1.16 6.24 -2.96
C VAL A 64 0.09 5.19 -3.17
N VAL A 65 0.41 3.93 -2.90
CA VAL A 65 -0.54 2.83 -2.94
C VAL A 65 -0.67 2.24 -1.56
N VAL A 66 -1.90 2.06 -1.12
CA VAL A 66 -2.22 1.24 0.04
C VAL A 66 -2.94 0.00 -0.45
N ARG A 67 -2.42 -1.18 -0.10
CA ARG A 67 -2.93 -2.46 -0.57
C ARG A 67 -2.88 -3.52 0.50
N LEU A 68 -3.76 -4.49 0.43
CA LEU A 68 -3.71 -5.62 1.35
C LEU A 68 -2.42 -6.42 1.11
N GLY A 69 -1.86 -6.92 2.20
CA GLY A 69 -0.80 -7.92 2.19
C GLY A 69 -1.28 -9.27 1.68
N PHE A 70 -0.45 -10.30 1.84
CA PHE A 70 -0.82 -11.66 1.47
C PHE A 70 -2.03 -12.14 2.31
N GLU A 71 -3.00 -12.78 1.66
CA GLU A 71 -4.40 -13.02 2.06
C GLU A 71 -4.64 -13.63 3.45
N GLU A 72 -3.61 -14.11 4.15
CA GLU A 72 -3.76 -14.85 5.41
C GLU A 72 -3.43 -14.03 6.67
N ARG A 73 -2.89 -12.80 6.56
CA ARG A 73 -2.27 -12.13 7.72
C ARG A 73 -2.74 -10.71 8.05
N SER A 74 -3.81 -10.22 7.43
CA SER A 74 -4.48 -8.96 7.81
C SER A 74 -3.51 -7.79 8.06
N TYR A 75 -2.45 -7.68 7.26
CA TYR A 75 -1.59 -6.51 7.22
C TYR A 75 -1.81 -5.80 5.90
N THR A 76 -1.56 -4.51 5.89
CA THR A 76 -1.73 -3.62 4.75
C THR A 76 -0.38 -3.01 4.45
N HIS A 77 0.02 -2.98 3.19
CA HIS A 77 1.20 -2.25 2.77
C HIS A 77 0.82 -0.85 2.35
N VAL A 78 1.55 0.14 2.84
CA VAL A 78 1.66 1.43 2.19
C VAL A 78 3.00 1.48 1.47
N GLY A 79 3.06 2.14 0.33
CA GLY A 79 4.32 2.39 -0.35
C GLY A 79 4.18 3.41 -1.45
N VAL A 80 5.30 3.77 -2.05
CA VAL A 80 5.34 4.63 -3.23
C VAL A 80 5.71 3.81 -4.44
N TRP A 81 4.92 3.96 -5.49
CA TRP A 81 5.14 3.34 -6.78
C TRP A 81 5.41 4.43 -7.81
N ARG A 82 6.22 4.05 -8.80
CA ARG A 82 6.43 4.84 -10.01
C ARG A 82 5.41 4.43 -11.08
N ALA A 83 5.16 5.32 -12.03
CA ALA A 83 4.27 5.06 -13.18
C ALA A 83 4.70 3.85 -14.04
N ASP A 84 5.97 3.43 -13.96
CA ASP A 84 6.50 2.23 -14.61
C ASP A 84 6.33 0.94 -13.78
N ASP A 85 5.41 0.95 -12.80
CA ASP A 85 5.11 -0.15 -11.87
C ASP A 85 6.32 -0.57 -10.98
N VAL A 86 7.29 0.33 -10.82
CA VAL A 86 8.42 0.11 -9.91
C VAL A 86 8.08 0.62 -8.51
N MET A 87 7.99 -0.30 -7.55
CA MET A 87 7.88 0.03 -6.13
C MET A 87 9.19 0.69 -5.64
N VAL A 88 9.11 1.94 -5.20
CA VAL A 88 10.24 2.70 -4.64
C VAL A 88 10.53 2.23 -3.21
N TRP A 89 9.49 2.15 -2.40
CA TRP A 89 9.54 1.62 -1.04
C TRP A 89 8.16 1.12 -0.63
N SER A 90 8.12 0.25 0.39
CA SER A 90 6.88 -0.15 1.05
C SER A 90 7.11 -0.43 2.53
N GLU A 91 6.12 -0.12 3.35
CA GLU A 91 6.08 -0.42 4.76
C GLU A 91 4.82 -1.24 5.10
N ALA A 92 5.00 -2.28 5.91
CA ALA A 92 3.91 -3.12 6.36
C ALA A 92 3.25 -2.52 7.61
N LEU A 93 1.97 -2.22 7.51
CA LEU A 93 1.14 -1.69 8.57
C LEU A 93 0.22 -2.79 9.11
N PHE A 94 0.15 -2.90 10.43
CA PHE A 94 -0.69 -3.87 11.11
C PHE A 94 -1.91 -3.19 11.72
N GLY A 95 -3.08 -3.85 11.60
CA GLY A 95 -4.33 -3.36 12.19
C GLY A 95 -5.13 -2.40 11.31
N VAL A 96 -4.61 -2.02 10.13
CA VAL A 96 -5.31 -1.15 9.18
C VAL A 96 -6.66 -1.77 8.82
N GLN A 97 -7.75 -1.03 9.06
CA GLN A 97 -9.10 -1.45 8.72
C GLN A 97 -9.39 -1.21 7.23
N ASP A 98 -10.56 -1.67 6.79
CA ASP A 98 -11.08 -1.36 5.47
C ASP A 98 -11.09 0.16 5.26
N ASP A 99 -10.62 0.60 4.09
CA ASP A 99 -10.69 1.99 3.63
C ASP A 99 -9.77 3.00 4.37
N PRO A 100 -8.45 2.79 4.36
CA PRO A 100 -7.52 3.72 5.00
C PRO A 100 -7.52 5.08 4.31
N GLY A 101 -7.56 6.15 5.12
CA GLY A 101 -7.35 7.50 4.62
C GLY A 101 -5.89 7.69 4.17
N LEU A 102 -5.69 8.24 2.98
CA LEU A 102 -4.37 8.40 2.37
C LEU A 102 -4.20 9.81 1.81
N VAL A 103 -3.15 10.50 2.21
CA VAL A 103 -2.83 11.85 1.72
C VAL A 103 -1.33 11.98 1.52
N ALA A 104 -0.91 12.49 0.36
CA ALA A 104 0.44 13.00 0.16
C ALA A 104 0.45 14.51 0.48
N ALA A 105 1.32 14.95 1.39
CA ALA A 105 1.41 16.35 1.78
C ALA A 105 2.86 16.75 2.05
N GLY A 106 3.37 17.69 1.24
CA GLY A 106 4.79 18.07 1.27
C GLY A 106 5.70 16.86 1.01
N ASP A 107 6.63 16.60 1.93
CA ASP A 107 7.54 15.46 1.87
C ASP A 107 7.04 14.22 2.61
N LEU A 108 5.76 14.20 2.97
CA LEU A 108 5.17 13.12 3.74
C LEU A 108 4.08 12.37 2.98
N VAL A 109 4.02 11.08 3.29
CA VAL A 109 2.85 10.22 3.07
C VAL A 109 2.16 10.05 4.42
N LEU A 110 0.91 10.47 4.48
CA LEU A 110 0.06 10.37 5.65
C LEU A 110 -0.92 9.22 5.45
N VAL A 111 -0.91 8.27 6.38
CA VAL A 111 -1.82 7.13 6.38
C VAL A 111 -2.61 7.13 7.67
N LEU A 112 -3.92 7.21 7.54
CA LEU A 112 -4.83 7.01 8.64
C LEU A 112 -5.11 5.52 8.80
N VAL A 113 -4.66 4.98 9.93
CA VAL A 113 -4.80 3.57 10.28
C VAL A 113 -5.57 3.42 11.58
N THR A 114 -6.14 2.26 11.81
CA THR A 114 -6.65 1.89 13.14
C THR A 114 -5.63 0.97 13.79
N GLU A 115 -5.10 1.32 14.96
CA GLU A 115 -4.16 0.45 15.65
C GLU A 115 -4.87 -0.80 16.21
N ALA A 116 -4.11 -1.82 16.65
CA ALA A 116 -4.65 -3.06 17.19
C ALA A 116 -5.63 -2.90 18.38
N ARG A 117 -5.61 -1.73 19.05
CA ARG A 117 -6.54 -1.39 20.14
C ARG A 117 -7.87 -0.80 19.67
N GLY A 118 -8.05 -0.62 18.36
CA GLY A 118 -9.24 -0.03 17.76
C GLY A 118 -9.21 1.50 17.66
N ASN A 119 -8.14 2.15 18.09
CA ASN A 119 -8.03 3.61 18.03
C ASN A 119 -7.43 4.04 16.69
N PRO A 120 -8.04 5.01 16.00
CA PRO A 120 -7.44 5.61 14.82
C PRO A 120 -6.15 6.38 15.15
N ALA A 121 -5.20 6.33 14.24
CA ALA A 121 -3.92 7.01 14.34
C ALA A 121 -3.48 7.48 12.94
N LEU A 122 -2.97 8.71 12.88
CA LEU A 122 -2.33 9.24 11.68
C LEU A 122 -0.84 8.93 11.72
N HIS A 123 -0.36 8.14 10.78
CA HIS A 123 1.06 7.84 10.63
C HIS A 123 1.64 8.70 9.51
N ALA A 124 2.84 9.23 9.73
CA ALA A 124 3.59 9.96 8.72
C ALA A 124 4.86 9.22 8.34
N PHE A 125 5.06 9.07 7.03
CA PHE A 125 6.24 8.47 6.44
C PHE A 125 6.93 9.47 5.54
N ASP A 126 8.27 9.45 5.51
CA ASP A 126 9.04 10.14 4.50
C ASP A 126 8.64 9.62 3.13
N ARG A 127 8.18 10.53 2.26
CA ARG A 127 7.71 10.19 0.92
C ARG A 127 8.78 9.55 0.06
N ARG A 128 10.06 9.85 0.30
CA ARG A 128 11.19 9.43 -0.53
C ARG A 128 11.81 8.12 -0.04
N THR A 129 11.89 7.92 1.27
CA THR A 129 12.58 6.77 1.89
C THR A 129 11.64 5.74 2.50
N GLY A 130 10.39 6.12 2.78
CA GLY A 130 9.45 5.30 3.55
C GLY A 130 9.72 5.30 5.06
N GLU A 131 10.70 6.07 5.55
CA GLU A 131 11.03 6.10 6.97
C GLU A 131 9.90 6.74 7.77
N PHE A 132 9.48 6.07 8.85
CA PHE A 132 8.52 6.61 9.80
C PHE A 132 9.06 7.91 10.42
N ARG A 133 8.24 8.96 10.42
CA ARG A 133 8.59 10.28 10.99
C ARG A 133 7.92 10.51 12.32
N TRP A 134 6.60 10.40 12.36
CA TRP A 134 5.80 10.66 13.55
C TRP A 134 4.44 9.98 13.46
N LYS A 135 3.75 9.90 14.61
CA LYS A 135 2.35 9.46 14.70
C LYS A 135 1.55 10.38 15.59
N VAL A 136 0.27 10.53 15.26
CA VAL A 136 -0.72 11.23 16.08
C VAL A 136 -1.87 10.28 16.38
N GLU A 137 -2.05 9.96 17.66
CA GLU A 137 -3.20 9.18 18.11
C GLU A 137 -4.45 10.05 18.08
N GLN A 138 -5.56 9.46 17.65
CA GLN A 138 -6.88 10.05 17.72
C GLN A 138 -7.68 9.38 18.84
N ARG A 139 -8.46 10.21 19.54
CA ARG A 139 -9.25 9.78 20.69
C ARG A 139 -10.70 9.48 20.35
N GLU A 140 -11.21 10.11 19.29
CA GLU A 140 -12.60 10.03 18.88
C GLU A 140 -12.76 9.25 17.56
N PRO A 141 -13.98 8.80 17.23
CA PRO A 141 -14.28 8.21 15.94
C PRO A 141 -14.06 9.18 14.78
N LEU A 142 -13.78 8.61 13.61
CA LEU A 142 -13.51 9.31 12.37
C LEU A 142 -14.78 9.80 11.67
N SER A 143 -14.68 10.97 11.02
CA SER A 143 -15.62 11.38 9.97
C SER A 143 -15.34 10.62 8.66
N ALA A 144 -16.22 10.75 7.67
CA ALA A 144 -16.07 10.06 6.37
C ALA A 144 -14.83 10.53 5.59
N ASP A 145 -14.50 11.83 5.67
CA ASP A 145 -13.33 12.45 5.03
C ASP A 145 -12.47 13.18 6.09
N PRO A 146 -11.68 12.43 6.87
CA PRO A 146 -11.06 12.95 8.09
C PRO A 146 -9.78 13.73 7.84
N LEU A 147 -9.18 13.70 6.64
CA LEU A 147 -7.91 14.36 6.34
C LEU A 147 -8.09 15.47 5.31
N ARG A 148 -7.68 16.67 5.67
CA ARG A 148 -7.65 17.83 4.78
C ARG A 148 -6.22 18.42 4.74
N PRO A 149 -5.46 18.22 3.66
CA PRO A 149 -4.13 18.80 3.54
C PRO A 149 -4.22 20.34 3.46
N GLY A 150 -3.19 21.00 3.99
CA GLY A 150 -2.98 22.44 3.86
C GLY A 150 -1.49 22.77 3.85
N ASP A 151 -1.16 24.05 3.76
CA ASP A 151 0.25 24.48 3.67
C ASP A 151 1.00 24.23 4.99
N GLY A 152 1.84 23.19 4.98
CA GLY A 152 2.65 22.78 6.12
C GLY A 152 1.85 22.17 7.27
N VAL A 153 0.56 21.89 7.07
CA VAL A 153 -0.33 21.30 8.08
C VAL A 153 -1.26 20.26 7.45
N VAL A 154 -1.82 19.40 8.28
CA VAL A 154 -2.98 18.58 7.92
C VAL A 154 -4.06 18.79 8.98
N THR A 155 -5.27 19.06 8.53
CA THR A 155 -6.42 19.12 9.44
C THR A 155 -7.05 17.75 9.53
N PHE A 156 -7.12 17.25 10.76
CA PHE A 156 -7.74 16.00 11.12
C PHE A 156 -9.14 16.27 11.65
N VAL A 157 -10.21 15.77 10.99
CA VAL A 157 -11.61 16.07 11.32
C VAL A 157 -12.29 14.87 11.98
N ASP A 158 -12.75 15.08 13.21
CA ASP A 158 -13.47 14.10 14.03
C ASP A 158 -14.94 13.96 13.57
N ALA A 159 -15.61 12.89 13.98
CA ALA A 159 -17.00 12.62 13.59
C ALA A 159 -18.03 13.70 14.02
N ASP A 160 -17.72 14.46 15.07
CA ASP A 160 -18.55 15.57 15.55
C ASP A 160 -18.31 16.89 14.79
N GLY A 161 -17.41 16.88 13.81
CA GLY A 161 -17.03 18.03 13.02
C GLY A 161 -15.98 18.93 13.69
N SER A 162 -15.50 18.58 14.89
CA SER A 162 -14.32 19.22 15.46
C SER A 162 -13.07 18.80 14.69
N GLY A 163 -12.00 19.57 14.82
CA GLY A 163 -10.79 19.28 14.07
C GLY A 163 -9.51 19.59 14.84
N ARG A 164 -8.41 18.96 14.45
CA ARG A 164 -7.06 19.25 14.95
C ARG A 164 -6.17 19.60 13.77
N VAL A 165 -5.54 20.77 13.83
CA VAL A 165 -4.54 21.19 12.86
C VAL A 165 -3.19 20.65 13.31
N ILE A 166 -2.64 19.71 12.56
CA ILE A 166 -1.40 19.00 12.86
C ILE A 166 -0.27 19.60 12.01
N ASP A 167 0.85 19.93 12.64
CA ASP A 167 2.08 20.36 11.98
C ASP A 167 2.72 19.20 11.21
N LEU A 168 2.99 19.37 9.91
CA LEU A 168 3.61 18.31 9.12
C LEU A 168 5.07 18.03 9.52
N SER A 169 5.78 18.98 10.12
CA SER A 169 7.19 18.79 10.44
C SER A 169 7.44 17.80 11.58
N ASP A 170 6.57 17.78 12.59
CA ASP A 170 6.78 17.02 13.82
C ASP A 170 5.53 16.28 14.34
N GLY A 171 4.36 16.46 13.71
CA GLY A 171 3.10 15.85 14.13
C GLY A 171 2.49 16.53 15.36
N SER A 172 2.97 17.69 15.79
CA SER A 172 2.39 18.42 16.92
C SER A 172 1.04 19.05 16.56
N VAL A 173 0.11 19.09 17.51
CA VAL A 173 -1.17 19.79 17.33
C VAL A 173 -0.94 21.29 17.51
N ARG A 174 -1.11 22.07 16.44
CA ARG A 174 -1.02 23.54 16.47
C ARG A 174 -2.28 24.17 17.06
N GLU A 175 -3.45 23.68 16.64
CA GLU A 175 -4.74 24.23 17.00
C GLU A 175 -5.82 23.15 17.03
N THR A 176 -6.81 23.31 17.90
CA THR A 176 -8.04 22.53 17.89
C THR A 176 -9.17 23.42 17.43
N LEU A 177 -9.79 23.06 16.32
CA LEU A 177 -10.97 23.70 15.76
C LEU A 177 -12.21 23.18 16.48
N PRO A 178 -13.11 24.07 16.93
CA PRO A 178 -14.38 23.65 17.52
C PRO A 178 -15.23 22.93 16.47
N ALA A 179 -16.09 22.02 16.94
CA ALA A 179 -17.12 21.42 16.10
C ALA A 179 -17.95 22.53 15.43
N VAL A 180 -17.93 22.56 14.10
CA VAL A 180 -18.91 23.35 13.36
C VAL A 180 -20.19 22.52 13.37
N PRO A 181 -21.29 23.01 13.97
CA PRO A 181 -22.54 22.28 13.95
C PRO A 181 -22.87 21.98 12.48
N PRO A 182 -23.30 20.76 12.15
CA PRO A 182 -23.61 20.41 10.78
C PRO A 182 -24.60 21.46 10.24
N PRO A 183 -24.40 21.98 9.02
CA PRO A 183 -25.38 22.87 8.42
C PRO A 183 -26.75 22.17 8.48
N GLU A 184 -27.82 22.93 8.73
CA GLU A 184 -29.16 22.36 8.65
C GLU A 184 -29.28 21.59 7.32
N PRO A 185 -29.86 20.37 7.32
CA PRO A 185 -29.86 19.53 6.15
C PRO A 185 -30.54 20.27 5.01
N GLU A 186 -29.74 20.79 4.08
CA GLU A 186 -30.26 21.35 2.85
C GLU A 186 -31.00 20.22 2.10
N PRO A 187 -32.15 20.52 1.48
CA PRO A 187 -32.91 19.51 0.75
C PRO A 187 -32.02 18.88 -0.31
N ASN A 188 -31.74 17.58 -0.16
CA ASN A 188 -30.86 16.76 -1.01
C ASN A 188 -30.94 17.19 -2.48
N PRO A 189 -29.95 17.92 -3.03
CA PRO A 189 -29.80 17.94 -4.47
C PRO A 189 -29.37 16.53 -4.88
N ILE A 190 -30.20 15.87 -5.69
CA ILE A 190 -29.78 14.67 -6.41
C ILE A 190 -28.64 15.13 -7.33
N ARG A 191 -27.39 14.88 -6.92
CA ARG A 191 -26.22 15.06 -7.77
C ARG A 191 -25.89 13.71 -8.38
N VAL A 192 -26.04 13.62 -9.70
CA VAL A 192 -25.37 12.61 -10.52
C VAL A 192 -24.18 13.34 -11.12
N GLY A 193 -23.00 13.15 -10.53
CA GLY A 193 -21.73 13.60 -11.09
C GLY A 193 -21.05 12.41 -11.78
N GLU A 194 -20.36 12.68 -12.89
CA GLU A 194 -19.63 11.70 -13.70
C GLU A 194 -18.41 11.08 -12.96
N ASP A 195 -18.13 11.56 -11.73
CA ASP A 195 -17.02 11.17 -10.86
C ASP A 195 -17.41 10.18 -9.73
N GLU A 196 -18.64 9.65 -9.75
CA GLU A 196 -19.09 8.66 -8.77
C GLU A 196 -19.11 7.23 -9.34
N VAL A 197 -18.39 6.32 -8.69
CA VAL A 197 -18.54 4.88 -8.96
C VAL A 197 -19.60 4.33 -8.03
N CYS A 198 -20.76 3.98 -8.57
CA CYS A 198 -21.84 3.33 -7.83
C CYS A 198 -21.77 1.80 -7.99
N ARG A 199 -21.58 1.07 -6.87
CA ARG A 199 -21.70 -0.41 -6.84
C ARG A 199 -22.73 -0.83 -5.82
N ALA A 200 -23.71 -1.62 -6.25
CA ALA A 200 -24.81 -2.13 -5.41
C ALA A 200 -25.58 -1.04 -4.63
N GLY A 201 -25.81 0.12 -5.25
CA GLY A 201 -26.60 1.20 -4.66
C GLY A 201 -25.87 2.07 -3.62
N ARG A 202 -24.55 1.89 -3.47
CA ARG A 202 -23.68 2.84 -2.75
C ARG A 202 -22.83 3.57 -3.77
N CYS A 203 -23.01 4.87 -3.86
CA CYS A 203 -22.16 5.76 -4.64
C CYS A 203 -21.10 6.33 -3.71
N ARG A 204 -19.87 6.41 -4.20
CA ARG A 204 -18.76 6.98 -3.47
C ARG A 204 -17.97 7.87 -4.42
N ALA A 205 -17.64 9.07 -3.97
CA ALA A 205 -16.60 9.88 -4.61
C ALA A 205 -15.29 9.08 -4.51
N VAL A 206 -14.73 8.69 -5.65
CA VAL A 206 -13.48 7.93 -5.66
C VAL A 206 -12.35 8.94 -5.75
N THR A 207 -11.57 9.06 -4.68
CA THR A 207 -10.23 9.64 -4.77
C THR A 207 -9.40 8.70 -5.65
N GLY A 208 -9.04 9.15 -6.85
CA GLY A 208 -8.35 8.34 -7.84
C GLY A 208 -7.35 9.15 -8.64
N LEU A 209 -6.56 8.47 -9.46
CA LEU A 209 -5.70 9.09 -10.45
C LEU A 209 -6.47 9.24 -11.75
N ARG A 210 -6.44 10.45 -12.31
CA ARG A 210 -6.84 10.72 -13.70
C ARG A 210 -5.56 10.69 -14.53
N GLY A 211 -5.53 9.85 -15.55
CA GLY A 211 -4.42 9.84 -16.50
C GLY A 211 -4.88 9.62 -17.94
N ALA A 212 -3.96 9.74 -18.88
CA ALA A 212 -4.21 9.43 -20.28
C ALA A 212 -3.70 8.03 -20.62
N ASP A 213 -4.50 7.22 -21.34
CA ASP A 213 -4.00 5.97 -21.91
C ASP A 213 -3.08 6.23 -23.12
N ALA A 214 -2.59 5.15 -23.74
CA ALA A 214 -1.72 5.25 -24.92
C ALA A 214 -2.37 5.93 -26.15
N ALA A 215 -3.70 6.07 -26.18
CA ALA A 215 -4.44 6.79 -27.21
C ALA A 215 -4.68 8.28 -26.86
N GLY A 216 -4.35 8.69 -25.64
CA GLY A 216 -4.62 10.02 -25.11
C GLY A 216 -6.01 10.16 -24.50
N ASP A 217 -6.75 9.06 -24.33
CA ASP A 217 -8.08 9.07 -23.73
C ASP A 217 -7.97 9.13 -22.20
N VAL A 218 -8.86 9.89 -21.56
CA VAL A 218 -8.89 10.01 -20.10
C VAL A 218 -9.35 8.69 -19.51
N VAL A 219 -8.49 8.04 -18.72
CA VAL A 219 -8.78 6.80 -18.01
C VAL A 219 -8.76 7.03 -16.50
N TRP A 220 -9.77 6.46 -15.85
CA TRP A 220 -9.88 6.42 -14.41
C TRP A 220 -9.15 5.19 -13.88
N VAL A 221 -8.18 5.40 -12.99
CA VAL A 221 -7.39 4.30 -12.42
C VAL A 221 -8.06 3.79 -11.16
N HIS A 222 -8.60 2.58 -11.22
CA HIS A 222 -9.25 1.93 -10.06
C HIS A 222 -8.65 0.56 -9.74
N THR A 223 -7.86 -0.01 -10.65
CA THR A 223 -7.28 -1.34 -10.53
C THR A 223 -5.83 -1.37 -11.01
N GLU A 224 -5.09 -2.44 -10.68
CA GLU A 224 -3.74 -2.68 -11.22
C GLU A 224 -3.72 -2.73 -12.75
N THR A 225 -4.79 -3.23 -13.37
CA THR A 225 -4.92 -3.28 -14.83
C THR A 225 -5.02 -1.87 -15.41
N ASP A 226 -5.76 -0.98 -14.74
CA ASP A 226 -5.90 0.42 -15.18
C ASP A 226 -4.58 1.18 -14.98
N LEU A 227 -3.84 0.87 -13.90
CA LEU A 227 -2.54 1.47 -13.63
C LEU A 227 -1.52 1.07 -14.70
N ALA A 228 -1.48 -0.21 -15.08
CA ALA A 228 -0.60 -0.72 -16.13
C ALA A 228 -0.98 -0.26 -17.55
N ALA A 229 -2.22 0.24 -17.73
CA ALA A 229 -2.70 0.76 -19.01
C ALA A 229 -2.33 2.23 -19.26
N LEU A 230 -1.88 2.94 -18.22
CA LEU A 230 -1.40 4.32 -18.35
C LEU A 230 -0.06 4.32 -19.11
N GLY A 231 -0.02 5.09 -20.20
CA GLY A 231 1.28 5.47 -20.76
C GLY A 231 1.99 6.32 -19.72
N GLY A 232 3.29 6.10 -19.48
CA GLY A 232 4.05 6.77 -18.41
C GLY A 232 4.20 8.31 -18.53
N SER A 233 3.32 8.98 -19.27
CA SER A 233 3.19 10.42 -19.37
C SER A 233 1.75 10.79 -19.04
N ASP A 234 1.59 11.63 -18.01
CA ASP A 234 0.36 12.34 -17.62
C ASP A 234 -0.52 11.63 -16.59
N LEU A 235 0.02 11.37 -15.41
CA LEU A 235 -0.79 11.29 -14.18
C LEU A 235 -0.98 12.71 -13.63
N GLU A 236 -2.21 13.21 -13.62
CA GLU A 236 -2.53 14.43 -12.87
C GLU A 236 -3.16 14.01 -11.53
N PRO A 237 -2.58 14.40 -10.38
CA PRO A 237 -3.27 14.27 -9.10
C PRO A 237 -4.58 15.04 -9.22
N ILE A 238 -5.71 14.37 -8.95
CA ILE A 238 -6.93 15.10 -8.67
C ILE A 238 -6.71 15.77 -7.32
N GLU A 239 -6.26 17.03 -7.33
CA GLU A 239 -6.48 17.88 -6.17
C GLU A 239 -7.99 17.92 -5.98
N ALA A 240 -8.48 17.38 -4.86
CA ALA A 240 -9.85 17.58 -4.46
C ALA A 240 -10.05 19.10 -4.39
N SER A 241 -10.68 19.67 -5.41
CA SER A 241 -10.89 21.12 -5.47
C SER A 241 -11.59 21.54 -4.18
N PRO A 242 -11.04 22.50 -3.42
CA PRO A 242 -11.72 23.05 -2.26
C PRO A 242 -12.94 23.91 -2.67
N GLU A 243 -13.17 24.13 -3.97
CA GLU A 243 -14.30 24.91 -4.45
C GLU A 243 -15.59 24.09 -4.49
N PHE A 244 -16.27 24.13 -3.36
CA PHE A 244 -17.72 24.16 -3.33
C PHE A 244 -18.19 25.38 -4.17
N VAL A 245 -18.44 25.20 -5.47
CA VAL A 245 -19.15 26.21 -6.26
C VAL A 245 -20.64 26.12 -5.93
N GLY A 246 -21.03 26.91 -4.93
CA GLY A 246 -22.41 27.31 -4.76
C GLY A 246 -22.88 28.18 -5.92
N GLY A 247 -24.18 28.06 -6.23
CA GLY A 247 -24.92 29.08 -6.97
C GLY A 247 -25.34 28.67 -8.38
N LEU A 248 -26.51 28.04 -8.48
CA LEU A 248 -27.42 28.35 -9.58
C LEU A 248 -28.43 29.37 -9.07
N ARG A 249 -28.34 30.59 -9.60
CA ARG A 249 -29.46 31.54 -9.63
C ARG A 249 -30.32 31.14 -10.82
N ASP A 250 -31.60 30.89 -10.56
CA ASP A 250 -32.59 30.75 -11.63
C ASP A 250 -33.14 32.13 -12.00
N GLU A 251 -33.18 32.40 -13.32
CA GLU A 251 -34.10 33.34 -13.95
C GLU A 251 -35.53 32.80 -13.94
#